data_AF-A0A955SPX4-F1
#
_entry.id   AF-A0A955SPX4-F1
#
_cell.length_a   1.000
_cell.length_b   1.000
_cell.length_c   1.000
_cell.angle_alpha   90.00
_cell.angle_beta   90.00
_cell.angle_gamma   90.00
#
_symmetry.space_group_name_H-M   'P 1'
#
loop_
_entity.id
_entity.type
_entity.pdbx_description
1 polymer ?
#
loop_
_entity_poly.entity_id
_entity_poly.type
_entity_poly.pdbx_seq_one_letter_code
_entity_poly.pdbx_strand_id
1 'polypeptide(L)'
;MEGDWGGIGRCESVIVYFSHGANSLITIAETSIFQRKAKEILRDEEYDDLVTYLAENPTAGVLVKGGGGIRKLRWRSGGKGKRGGSRVIYFHHSSKMPLYLLTLYEKNEKDDLSPKDLKEISTIVKAIKESWREASGDHSR
;
A
#
# COMPACT_ATOMS: atom_id res chain seq x y z
N MET A 1 -5.61 -26.20 -13.79
CA MET A 1 -4.32 -25.55 -14.03
C MET A 1 -4.53 -24.56 -15.15
N GLU A 2 -4.76 -23.29 -14.82
CA GLU A 2 -4.61 -22.20 -15.78
C GLU A 2 -4.45 -20.94 -14.94
N GLY A 3 -3.20 -20.46 -14.89
CA GLY A 3 -2.85 -19.24 -14.19
C GLY A 3 -3.22 -18.07 -15.07
N ASP A 4 -4.38 -17.49 -14.82
CA ASP A 4 -4.80 -16.22 -15.38
C ASP A 4 -4.04 -15.08 -14.69
N TRP A 5 -2.94 -14.67 -15.32
CA TRP A 5 -2.17 -13.47 -14.97
C TRP A 5 -2.42 -12.34 -15.99
N GLY A 6 -3.64 -12.26 -16.54
CA GLY A 6 -4.06 -11.26 -17.51
C GLY A 6 -4.84 -10.12 -16.88
N GLY A 7 -4.22 -9.33 -16.01
CA GLY A 7 -4.92 -8.21 -15.39
C GLY A 7 -3.98 -7.21 -14.75
N ILE A 8 -3.36 -6.35 -15.57
CA ILE A 8 -2.92 -5.04 -15.10
C ILE A 8 -4.19 -4.28 -14.77
N GLY A 9 -4.75 -4.54 -13.58
CA GLY A 9 -5.96 -3.90 -13.10
C GLY A 9 -5.73 -2.40 -13.08
N ARG A 10 -6.60 -1.64 -13.75
CA ARG A 10 -6.69 -0.19 -13.54
C ARG A 10 -6.72 0.07 -12.05
N CYS A 11 -6.00 1.09 -11.58
CA CYS A 11 -6.34 1.71 -10.31
C CYS A 11 -7.78 2.25 -10.45
N GLU A 12 -8.77 1.54 -9.93
CA GLU A 12 -10.19 1.89 -10.09
C GLU A 12 -10.62 3.03 -9.16
N SER A 13 -9.78 3.42 -8.20
CA SER A 13 -9.98 4.63 -7.41
C SER A 13 -8.66 5.28 -7.01
N VAL A 14 -8.65 6.61 -7.09
CA VAL A 14 -7.67 7.48 -6.44
C VAL A 14 -8.45 8.23 -5.38
N ILE A 15 -8.11 8.03 -4.10
CA ILE A 15 -8.77 8.72 -3.00
C ILE A 15 -7.78 9.73 -2.42
N VAL A 16 -8.17 11.01 -2.43
CA VAL A 16 -7.33 12.09 -1.89
C VAL A 16 -7.70 12.28 -0.43
N TYR A 17 -6.74 12.12 0.48
CA TYR A 17 -6.95 12.32 1.91
C TYR A 17 -6.28 13.62 2.38
N PHE A 18 -6.98 14.35 3.24
CA PHE A 18 -6.50 15.59 3.85
C PHE A 18 -6.05 15.29 5.29
N SER A 19 -4.74 15.18 5.54
CA SER A 19 -4.24 15.16 6.92
C SER A 19 -4.45 16.54 7.53
N HIS A 20 -5.29 16.63 8.56
CA HIS A 20 -5.60 17.91 9.23
C HIS A 20 -4.53 18.33 10.27
N GLY A 21 -3.43 17.58 10.40
CA GLY A 21 -2.36 17.83 11.39
C GLY A 21 -0.97 18.10 10.80
N ALA A 22 -0.71 17.70 9.55
CA ALA A 22 0.50 18.03 8.82
C ALA A 22 0.15 19.02 7.71
N ASN A 23 0.90 20.13 7.56
CA ASN A 23 0.69 21.15 6.51
C ASN A 23 0.92 20.64 5.06
N SER A 24 0.78 19.33 4.80
CA SER A 24 0.97 18.69 3.51
C SER A 24 -0.12 17.66 3.23
N LEU A 25 -0.81 17.82 2.10
CA LEU A 25 -1.77 16.86 1.59
C LEU A 25 -1.07 15.60 1.10
N ILE A 26 -1.65 14.42 1.37
CA ILE A 26 -1.20 13.14 0.81
C ILE A 26 -2.33 12.50 0.01
N THR A 27 -2.05 12.20 -1.25
CA THR A 27 -2.93 11.38 -2.07
C THR A 27 -2.63 9.91 -1.79
N ILE A 28 -3.67 9.09 -1.63
CA ILE A 28 -3.53 7.63 -1.49
C ILE A 28 -4.12 6.96 -2.73
N ALA A 29 -3.31 6.15 -3.38
CA ALA A 29 -3.70 5.35 -4.53
C ALA A 29 -3.72 3.86 -4.15
N GLU A 30 -4.73 3.13 -4.59
CA GLU A 30 -4.92 1.74 -4.22
C GLU A 30 -4.85 0.84 -5.44
N THR A 31 -4.19 -0.31 -5.29
CA THR A 31 -4.28 -1.36 -6.31
C THR A 31 -5.59 -2.12 -6.17
N SER A 32 -6.07 -2.70 -7.27
CA SER A 32 -7.24 -3.59 -7.24
C SER A 32 -7.04 -4.80 -6.31
N ILE A 33 -5.80 -5.29 -6.18
CA ILE A 33 -5.43 -6.37 -5.27
C ILE A 33 -5.63 -5.92 -3.81
N PHE A 34 -5.17 -4.71 -3.47
CA PHE A 34 -5.38 -4.16 -2.14
C PHE A 34 -6.86 -4.02 -1.83
N GLN A 35 -7.65 -3.42 -2.72
CA GLN A 35 -9.08 -3.21 -2.54
C GLN A 35 -9.84 -4.52 -2.29
N ARG A 36 -9.59 -5.54 -3.12
CA ARG A 36 -10.23 -6.85 -2.97
C ARG A 36 -9.92 -7.47 -1.61
N LYS A 37 -8.64 -7.51 -1.22
CA LYS A 37 -8.23 -8.06 0.07
C LYS A 37 -8.70 -7.23 1.26
N ALA A 38 -8.77 -5.91 1.12
CA ALA A 38 -9.22 -5.04 2.18
C ALA A 38 -10.68 -5.33 2.52
N LYS A 39 -11.55 -5.50 1.51
CA LYS A 39 -12.95 -5.89 1.69
C LYS A 39 -13.12 -7.27 2.35
N GLU A 40 -12.19 -8.18 2.15
CA GLU A 40 -12.22 -9.52 2.75
C GLU A 40 -11.73 -9.51 4.21
N ILE A 41 -10.73 -8.69 4.52
CA ILE A 41 -9.98 -8.75 5.79
C ILE A 41 -10.43 -7.67 6.79
N LEU A 42 -10.71 -6.46 6.32
CA LEU A 42 -10.99 -5.29 7.14
C LEU A 42 -12.49 -4.98 7.12
N ARG A 43 -13.03 -4.55 8.26
CA ARG A 43 -14.31 -3.84 8.30
C ARG A 43 -14.11 -2.41 7.78
N ASP A 44 -15.19 -1.79 7.32
CA ASP A 44 -15.15 -0.43 6.76
C ASP A 44 -14.48 0.58 7.70
N GLU A 45 -14.84 0.55 9.00
CA GLU A 45 -14.22 1.38 10.05
C GLU A 45 -12.70 1.18 10.15
N GLU A 46 -12.23 -0.06 10.04
CA GLU A 46 -10.82 -0.42 10.18
C GLU A 46 -10.01 -0.04 8.93
N TYR A 47 -10.67 -0.04 7.79
CA TYR A 47 -10.15 0.48 6.53
C TYR A 47 -10.02 2.00 6.61
N ASP A 48 -11.06 2.72 7.05
CA ASP A 48 -11.01 4.18 7.19
C ASP A 48 -9.93 4.62 8.19
N ASP A 49 -9.82 3.91 9.32
CA ASP A 49 -8.76 4.15 10.31
C ASP A 49 -7.36 3.91 9.72
N LEU A 50 -7.18 2.83 8.94
CA LEU A 50 -5.90 2.50 8.29
C LEU A 50 -5.47 3.61 7.34
N VAL A 51 -6.39 4.03 6.48
CA VAL A 51 -6.08 5.00 5.43
C VAL A 51 -5.82 6.37 6.03
N THR A 52 -6.62 6.79 7.00
CA THR A 52 -6.41 8.02 7.78
C THR A 52 -5.05 8.00 8.48
N TYR A 53 -4.73 6.92 9.18
CA TYR A 53 -3.46 6.77 9.87
C TYR A 53 -2.26 6.87 8.92
N LEU A 54 -2.34 6.25 7.74
CA LEU A 54 -1.26 6.29 6.75
C LEU A 54 -1.13 7.65 6.04
N ALA A 55 -2.23 8.39 5.89
CA ALA A 55 -2.18 9.76 5.39
C ALA A 55 -1.42 10.68 6.36
N GLU A 56 -1.59 10.48 7.67
CA GLU A 56 -0.89 11.24 8.71
C GLU A 56 0.54 10.74 8.97
N ASN A 57 0.76 9.43 8.83
CA ASN A 57 2.00 8.75 9.20
C ASN A 57 2.57 7.92 8.04
N PRO A 58 2.91 8.55 6.90
CA PRO A 58 3.31 7.84 5.68
C PRO A 58 4.61 7.04 5.86
N THR A 59 5.41 7.32 6.89
CA THR A 59 6.66 6.60 7.18
C THR A 59 6.55 5.54 8.29
N ALA A 60 5.36 5.29 8.84
CA ALA A 60 5.17 4.40 10.00
C ALA A 60 5.58 2.94 9.77
N GLY A 61 5.53 2.44 8.53
CA GLY A 61 5.94 1.08 8.19
C GLY A 61 7.46 0.91 8.09
N VAL A 62 7.94 -0.29 8.45
CA VAL A 62 9.36 -0.64 8.32
C VAL A 62 9.73 -0.86 6.86
N LEU A 63 10.87 -0.34 6.42
CA LEU A 63 11.37 -0.58 5.06
C LEU A 63 11.69 -2.07 4.86
N VAL A 64 11.24 -2.63 3.73
CA VAL A 64 11.52 -4.03 3.36
C VAL A 64 12.74 -4.08 2.44
N LYS A 65 13.82 -4.72 2.91
CA LYS A 65 15.05 -4.90 2.12
C LYS A 65 14.74 -5.70 0.84
N GLY A 66 15.28 -5.25 -0.29
CA GLY A 66 15.03 -5.87 -1.60
C GLY A 66 13.65 -5.57 -2.20
N GLY A 67 12.76 -4.87 -1.49
CA GLY A 67 11.42 -4.52 -1.96
C GLY A 67 11.35 -3.20 -2.74
N GLY A 68 12.47 -2.65 -3.20
CA GLY A 68 12.47 -1.42 -4.00
C GLY A 68 12.00 -0.16 -3.26
N GLY A 69 11.94 -0.17 -1.92
CA GLY A 69 11.49 0.96 -1.10
C GLY A 69 10.06 0.83 -0.53
N ILE A 70 9.42 -0.34 -0.68
CA ILE A 70 8.16 -0.61 0.04
C ILE A 70 8.36 -0.65 1.55
N ARG A 71 7.26 -0.40 2.24
CA ARG A 71 7.13 -0.43 3.69
C ARG A 71 6.10 -1.47 4.11
N LYS A 72 6.35 -2.10 5.27
CA LYS A 72 5.46 -3.06 5.93
C LYS A 72 4.94 -2.44 7.21
N LEU A 73 3.63 -2.16 7.28
CA LEU A 73 2.95 -1.72 8.48
C LEU A 73 2.26 -2.92 9.14
N ARG A 74 2.42 -3.09 10.45
CA ARG A 74 1.61 -4.01 11.25
C ARG A 74 0.38 -3.24 11.71
N TRP A 75 -0.78 -3.56 11.16
CA TRP A 75 -2.04 -2.89 11.46
C TRP A 75 -2.88 -3.73 12.44
N ARG A 76 -3.43 -3.08 13.46
CA ARG A 76 -4.39 -3.68 14.38
C ARG A 76 -5.46 -2.63 14.62
N SER A 77 -6.69 -2.89 14.18
CA SER A 77 -7.80 -2.03 14.58
C SER A 77 -8.11 -2.24 16.07
N GLY A 78 -8.60 -1.20 16.74
CA GLY A 78 -8.88 -1.19 18.18
C GLY A 78 -10.19 -1.90 18.60
N GLY A 79 -10.77 -2.77 17.77
CA GLY A 79 -12.07 -3.41 18.05
C GLY A 79 -11.99 -4.64 18.98
N LYS A 80 -12.95 -4.77 19.91
CA LYS A 80 -13.14 -5.91 20.84
C LYS A 80 -13.57 -7.23 20.14
N GLY A 81 -12.91 -7.64 19.06
CA GLY A 81 -13.26 -8.85 18.29
C GLY A 81 -12.06 -9.73 17.94
N LYS A 82 -12.31 -11.03 17.70
CA LYS A 82 -11.33 -12.09 17.37
C LYS A 82 -10.61 -11.95 16.01
N ARG A 83 -10.77 -10.85 15.27
CA ARG A 83 -10.11 -10.68 13.96
C ARG A 83 -8.74 -10.04 14.17
N GLY A 84 -7.71 -10.86 13.93
CA GLY A 84 -6.32 -10.55 14.23
C GLY A 84 -5.74 -9.47 13.33
N GLY A 85 -4.66 -8.82 13.78
CA GLY A 85 -4.01 -7.77 13.01
C GLY A 85 -3.61 -8.19 11.59
N SER A 86 -3.54 -7.22 10.69
CA SER A 86 -3.11 -7.39 9.31
C SER A 86 -1.71 -6.80 9.08
N ARG A 87 -1.05 -7.21 8.00
CA ARG A 87 0.20 -6.62 7.53
C ARG A 87 -0.09 -5.92 6.22
N VAL A 88 0.12 -4.61 6.19
CA VAL A 88 -0.13 -3.75 5.04
C VAL A 88 1.20 -3.47 4.35
N ILE A 89 1.25 -3.69 3.04
CA ILE A 89 2.41 -3.39 2.19
C ILE A 89 2.07 -2.19 1.33
N TYR A 90 2.88 -1.15 1.44
CA TYR A 90 2.66 0.11 0.75
C TYR A 90 3.97 0.74 0.28
N PHE A 91 3.89 1.68 -0.64
CA PHE A 91 5.03 2.45 -1.12
C PHE A 91 4.79 3.94 -0.88
N HIS A 92 5.77 4.60 -0.27
CA HIS A 92 5.77 6.05 -0.07
C HIS A 92 7.16 6.58 -0.40
N HIS A 93 7.21 7.57 -1.31
CA HIS A 93 8.45 8.22 -1.73
C HIS A 93 8.58 9.62 -1.14
N SER A 94 7.57 10.47 -1.33
CA SER A 94 7.48 11.82 -0.77
C SER A 94 6.03 12.28 -0.81
N SER A 95 5.70 13.40 -0.13
CA SER A 95 4.35 14.00 -0.16
C SER A 95 3.92 14.51 -1.53
N LYS A 96 4.84 14.69 -2.49
CA LYS A 96 4.51 15.10 -3.86
C LYS A 96 3.93 13.95 -4.68
N MET A 97 4.26 12.72 -4.31
CA MET A 97 3.85 11.50 -5.00
C MET A 97 2.78 10.79 -4.17
N PRO A 98 1.76 10.18 -4.80
CA PRO A 98 0.81 9.38 -4.04
C PRO A 98 1.50 8.31 -3.20
N LEU A 99 0.95 8.04 -2.01
CA LEU A 99 1.23 6.82 -1.29
C LEU A 99 0.42 5.69 -1.93
N TYR A 100 1.10 4.60 -2.31
CA TYR A 100 0.46 3.48 -2.99
C TYR A 100 0.22 2.33 -2.00
N LEU A 101 -1.04 2.00 -1.75
CA LEU A 101 -1.44 0.79 -1.03
C LEU A 101 -1.40 -0.40 -2.01
N LEU A 102 -0.43 -1.29 -1.81
CA LEU A 102 -0.10 -2.34 -2.79
C LEU A 102 -0.83 -3.65 -2.50
N THR A 103 -0.83 -4.09 -1.24
CA THR A 103 -1.55 -5.30 -0.80
C THR A 103 -1.61 -5.37 0.73
N LEU A 104 -2.42 -6.28 1.28
CA LEU A 104 -2.38 -6.66 2.69
C LEU A 104 -2.59 -8.17 2.85
N TYR A 105 -2.31 -8.70 4.04
CA TYR A 105 -2.59 -10.08 4.42
C TYR A 105 -2.80 -10.20 5.93
N GLU A 106 -3.52 -11.23 6.35
CA GLU A 106 -3.75 -11.49 7.77
C GLU A 106 -2.48 -11.96 8.48
N LYS A 107 -2.43 -11.78 9.82
CA LYS A 107 -1.30 -12.24 10.64
C LYS A 107 -0.94 -13.72 10.42
N ASN A 108 -1.93 -14.57 10.20
CA ASN A 108 -1.77 -16.03 10.19
C ASN A 108 -1.51 -16.60 8.79
N GLU A 109 -1.60 -15.79 7.74
CA GLU A 109 -1.46 -16.27 6.37
C GLU A 109 0.03 -16.40 5.98
N LYS A 110 0.84 -15.40 6.35
CA LYS A 110 2.28 -15.34 6.07
C LYS A 110 2.99 -14.50 7.14
N ASP A 111 4.15 -14.96 7.62
CA ASP A 111 4.96 -14.15 8.54
C ASP A 111 5.80 -13.09 7.81
N ASP A 112 6.23 -13.41 6.59
CA ASP A 112 6.99 -12.55 5.69
C ASP A 112 6.56 -12.71 4.23
N LEU A 113 6.89 -11.70 3.41
CA LEU A 113 6.69 -11.77 1.95
C LEU A 113 7.58 -12.87 1.37
N SER A 114 7.01 -13.76 0.55
CA SER A 114 7.83 -14.74 -0.15
C SER A 114 8.78 -14.04 -1.13
N PRO A 115 9.93 -14.63 -1.49
CA PRO A 115 10.82 -14.04 -2.48
C PRO A 115 10.14 -13.75 -3.82
N LYS A 116 9.15 -14.57 -4.19
CA LYS A 116 8.32 -14.38 -5.38
C LYS A 116 7.43 -13.15 -5.25
N ASP A 117 6.67 -13.04 -4.17
CA ASP A 117 5.80 -11.89 -3.90
C ASP A 117 6.62 -10.59 -3.85
N LEU A 118 7.80 -10.63 -3.20
CA LEU A 118 8.70 -9.49 -3.12
C LEU A 118 9.19 -9.04 -4.49
N LYS A 119 9.53 -9.99 -5.37
CA LYS A 119 9.95 -9.71 -6.75
C LYS A 119 8.82 -9.06 -7.55
N GLU A 120 7.61 -9.61 -7.49
CA GLU A 120 6.44 -9.06 -8.18
C GLU A 120 6.12 -7.64 -7.71
N ILE A 121 6.08 -7.43 -6.39
CA ILE A 121 5.87 -6.10 -5.80
C ILE A 121 6.97 -5.12 -6.22
N SER A 122 8.24 -5.56 -6.24
CA SER A 122 9.36 -4.71 -6.67
C SER A 122 9.23 -4.25 -8.12
N THR A 123 8.70 -5.09 -9.01
CA THR A 123 8.43 -4.76 -10.41
C THR A 123 7.35 -3.68 -10.51
N ILE A 124 6.26 -3.81 -9.74
CA ILE A 124 5.19 -2.80 -9.68
C ILE A 124 5.76 -1.45 -9.21
N VAL A 125 6.56 -1.46 -8.15
CA VAL A 125 7.19 -0.24 -7.60
C VAL A 125 8.14 0.41 -8.60
N LYS A 126 8.87 -0.40 -9.38
CA LYS A 126 9.73 0.11 -10.45
C LYS A 126 8.90 0.85 -11.51
N ALA A 127 7.81 0.24 -11.98
CA ALA A 127 6.91 0.87 -12.95
C ALA A 127 6.27 2.16 -12.39
N ILE A 128 5.86 2.16 -11.11
CA ILE A 128 5.35 3.35 -10.43
C ILE A 128 6.37 4.50 -10.44
N LYS A 129 7.64 4.21 -10.13
CA LYS A 129 8.71 5.23 -10.13
C LYS A 129 9.01 5.75 -11.54
N GLU A 130 9.02 4.87 -12.54
CA GLU A 130 9.26 5.24 -13.94
C GLU A 130 8.13 6.15 -14.46
N SER A 131 6.87 5.75 -14.25
CA SER A 131 5.71 6.57 -14.63
C SER A 131 5.71 7.93 -13.94
N TRP A 132 6.06 7.98 -12.64
CA TRP A 132 6.18 9.24 -11.92
C TRP A 132 7.29 10.13 -12.48
N ARG A 133 8.45 9.56 -12.80
CA ARG A 133 9.59 10.30 -13.39
C ARG A 133 9.19 10.96 -14.71
N GLU A 134 8.52 10.21 -15.58
CA GLU A 134 8.04 10.71 -16.87
C GLU A 134 7.02 11.84 -16.70
N ALA A 135 6.08 11.69 -15.77
CA ALA A 135 5.03 12.68 -15.52
C ALA A 135 5.51 13.96 -14.82
N SER A 136 6.49 13.84 -13.92
CA SER A 136 6.99 14.98 -13.12
C SER A 136 8.13 15.74 -13.79
N GLY A 137 8.71 15.21 -14.87
CA GLY A 137 9.92 15.78 -15.49
C GLY A 137 11.15 15.74 -14.59
N ASP A 138 11.09 15.04 -13.46
CA ASP A 138 12.13 14.98 -12.45
C ASP A 138 13.22 13.97 -12.86
N HIS A 139 14.23 14.44 -13.57
CA HIS A 139 15.35 13.62 -14.05
C HIS A 139 16.46 13.42 -12.99
N SER A 140 16.20 13.73 -11.71
CA SER A 140 17.23 13.60 -10.69
C SER A 140 17.60 12.13 -10.44
N ARG A 141 18.91 11.86 -10.51
CA ARG A 141 19.56 10.54 -10.40
C ARG A 141 19.76 10.11 -8.96
#